data_AF-A0A0T0M3X1-F1
#
_entry.id   AF-A0A0T0M3X1-F1
#
_cell.length_a   1.000
_cell.length_b   1.000
_cell.length_c   1.000
_cell.angle_alpha   90.00
_cell.angle_beta   90.00
_cell.angle_gamma   90.00
#
_symmetry.space_group_name_H-M   'P 1'
#
loop_
_entity.id
_entity.type
_entity.pdbx_description
1 polymer ?
#
loop_
_entity_poly.entity_id
_entity_poly.type
_entity_poly.pdbx_seq_one_letter_code
_entity_poly.pdbx_strand_id
1 'polypeptide(L)'
;MIKGLSTYRKFIYEDDALELMEILKQNHITYELINNSSQLDSNFGGDINTKQFEVKIHPEDFVLAENLEEEFLKSEIENVAEDYHLFDYTDEELVEIVTKKEEWNKFDYLLAQKILKQRGKEINPDLLKIINKQRIENLATQEASPTWLIIIGYVAACLGGFLGIFIGAYLMYYKKALPNGERIYGFERNDRSHGQNILIISGIAFFIWIGYSLFNYKNY
;
A
#
# COMPACT_ATOMS: atom_id res chain seq x y z
N MET A 1 -4.75 -34.61 -1.45
CA MET A 1 -4.47 -33.43 -2.28
C MET A 1 -3.19 -32.81 -1.74
N ILE A 2 -2.11 -32.79 -2.52
CA ILE A 2 -0.89 -32.08 -2.11
C ILE A 2 -1.24 -30.59 -2.17
N LYS A 3 -1.47 -29.96 -1.01
CA LYS A 3 -1.75 -28.53 -0.93
C LYS A 3 -0.49 -27.79 -1.36
N GLY A 4 -0.58 -27.08 -2.48
CA GLY A 4 0.48 -26.19 -2.94
C GLY A 4 0.76 -25.09 -1.91
N LEU A 5 1.91 -24.43 -2.07
CA LEU A 5 2.32 -23.29 -1.26
C LEU A 5 1.29 -22.15 -1.35
N SER A 6 1.03 -21.49 -0.23
CA SER A 6 0.11 -20.35 -0.13
C SER A 6 0.83 -19.15 0.48
N THR A 7 0.42 -17.93 0.10
CA THR A 7 1.01 -16.69 0.63
C THR A 7 0.81 -16.62 2.14
N TYR A 8 1.93 -16.59 2.87
CA TYR A 8 1.97 -16.45 4.32
C TYR A 8 2.13 -14.99 4.70
N ARG A 9 3.12 -14.30 4.11
CA ARG A 9 3.33 -12.87 4.36
C ARG A 9 3.84 -12.15 3.12
N LYS A 10 3.56 -10.85 3.06
CA LYS A 10 4.08 -9.94 2.03
C LYS A 10 4.89 -8.83 2.67
N PHE A 11 5.97 -8.44 2.00
CA PHE A 11 6.95 -7.44 2.46
C PHE A 11 7.15 -6.36 1.41
N ILE A 12 7.49 -5.16 1.87
CA ILE A 12 7.86 -4.04 1.00
C ILE A 12 9.33 -4.20 0.57
N TYR A 13 10.20 -4.53 1.52
CA TYR A 13 11.64 -4.73 1.29
C TYR A 13 12.01 -6.21 1.24
N GLU A 14 13.05 -6.52 0.47
CA GLU A 14 13.57 -7.88 0.34
C GLU A 14 14.22 -8.36 1.63
N ASP A 15 14.97 -7.47 2.31
CA ASP A 15 15.70 -7.79 3.54
C ASP A 15 14.77 -8.31 4.64
N ASP A 16 13.60 -7.68 4.84
CA ASP A 16 12.58 -8.15 5.78
C ASP A 16 12.08 -9.57 5.44
N ALA A 17 11.98 -9.89 4.15
CA ALA A 17 11.57 -11.22 3.70
C ALA A 17 12.68 -12.25 3.92
N LEU A 18 13.95 -11.86 3.74
CA LEU A 18 15.11 -12.70 3.97
C LEU A 18 15.27 -13.10 5.43
N GLU A 19 15.01 -12.17 6.38
CA GLU A 19 15.00 -12.46 7.81
C GLU A 19 14.00 -13.58 8.14
N LEU A 20 12.76 -13.47 7.64
CA LEU A 20 11.75 -14.52 7.82
C LEU A 20 12.18 -15.84 7.17
N MET A 21 12.75 -15.79 5.97
CA MET A 21 13.22 -16.99 5.27
C MET A 21 14.34 -17.71 6.01
N GLU A 22 15.21 -16.99 6.73
CA GLU A 22 16.24 -17.59 7.56
C GLU A 22 15.62 -18.40 8.71
N ILE A 23 14.61 -17.84 9.39
CA ILE A 23 13.85 -18.53 10.45
C ILE A 23 13.19 -19.80 9.90
N LEU A 24 12.52 -19.70 8.74
CA LEU A 24 11.86 -20.84 8.10
C LEU A 24 12.87 -21.92 7.68
N LYS A 25 14.03 -21.51 7.17
CA LYS A 25 15.11 -22.42 6.74
C LYS A 25 15.70 -23.18 7.93
N GLN A 26 16.01 -22.50 9.03
CA GLN A 26 16.57 -23.13 10.24
C GLN A 26 15.62 -24.17 10.82
N ASN A 27 14.31 -23.94 10.70
CA ASN A 27 13.26 -24.83 11.20
C ASN A 27 12.73 -25.83 10.16
N HIS A 28 13.42 -26.00 9.03
CA HIS A 28 13.10 -26.97 7.98
C HIS A 28 11.69 -26.81 7.37
N ILE A 29 11.15 -25.58 7.39
CA ILE A 29 9.86 -25.28 6.74
C ILE A 29 10.12 -24.99 5.26
N THR A 30 9.33 -25.62 4.38
CA THR A 30 9.43 -25.37 2.94
C THR A 30 8.83 -24.01 2.60
N TYR A 31 9.62 -23.16 1.92
CA TYR A 31 9.19 -21.83 1.53
C TYR A 31 9.55 -21.49 0.07
N GLU A 32 8.84 -20.51 -0.48
CA GLU A 32 9.10 -19.90 -1.78
C GLU A 32 9.00 -18.38 -1.64
N LEU A 33 10.03 -17.66 -2.12
CA LEU A 33 10.01 -16.21 -2.25
C LEU A 33 9.58 -15.83 -3.66
N ILE A 34 8.53 -15.04 -3.76
CA ILE A 34 8.06 -14.46 -5.02
C ILE A 34 8.35 -12.96 -5.01
N ASN A 35 9.13 -12.52 -5.99
CA ASN A 35 9.33 -11.10 -6.25
C ASN A 35 8.32 -10.63 -7.32
N ASN A 36 7.35 -9.84 -6.88
CA ASN A 36 6.33 -9.19 -7.71
C ASN A 36 6.67 -7.74 -8.05
N SER A 37 7.91 -7.27 -7.80
CA SER A 37 8.35 -5.96 -8.25
C SER A 37 8.28 -5.89 -9.79
N SER A 38 7.32 -5.13 -10.32
CA SER A 38 7.28 -4.87 -11.75
C SER A 38 8.24 -3.71 -12.04
N GLN A 39 9.17 -3.89 -12.99
CA GLN A 39 10.07 -2.81 -13.42
C GLN A 39 9.34 -1.58 -13.98
N LEU A 40 8.03 -1.70 -14.27
CA LEU A 40 7.18 -0.64 -14.80
C LEU A 40 6.58 0.24 -13.70
N ASP A 41 6.31 -0.29 -12.49
CA ASP A 41 5.66 0.48 -11.42
C ASP A 41 6.55 1.58 -10.84
N SER A 42 7.87 1.38 -10.82
CA SER A 42 8.84 2.37 -10.31
C SER A 42 8.95 3.63 -11.19
N ASN A 43 8.67 3.53 -12.50
CA ASN A 43 8.85 4.63 -13.46
C ASN A 43 7.61 5.51 -13.65
N PHE A 44 6.44 5.09 -13.16
CA PHE A 44 5.17 5.81 -13.34
C PHE A 44 4.60 6.40 -12.05
N GLY A 45 5.41 6.53 -10.99
CA GLY A 45 4.95 7.01 -9.69
C GLY A 45 4.05 6.00 -8.97
N GLY A 46 4.24 4.71 -9.23
CA GLY A 46 3.61 3.63 -8.46
C GLY A 46 4.05 3.70 -7.00
N ASP A 47 3.10 3.43 -6.12
CA ASP A 47 3.25 3.53 -4.67
C ASP A 47 4.44 2.66 -4.20
N ILE A 48 5.52 3.33 -3.78
CA ILE A 48 6.76 2.73 -3.24
C ILE A 48 6.48 1.83 -2.03
N ASN A 49 5.29 1.93 -1.43
CA ASN A 49 4.83 1.10 -0.31
C ASN A 49 4.07 -0.16 -0.73
N THR A 50 4.06 -0.51 -2.02
CA THR A 50 3.50 -1.79 -2.46
C THR A 50 4.32 -2.95 -1.91
N LYS A 51 3.65 -3.94 -1.29
CA LYS A 51 4.29 -5.16 -0.80
C LYS A 51 4.71 -6.03 -1.99
N GLN A 52 5.96 -5.87 -2.44
CA GLN A 52 6.50 -6.48 -3.65
C GLN A 52 7.02 -7.90 -3.45
N PHE A 53 7.38 -8.28 -2.22
CA PHE A 53 7.93 -9.60 -1.93
C PHE A 53 6.88 -10.44 -1.21
N GLU A 54 6.68 -11.69 -1.65
CA GLU A 54 5.75 -12.61 -1.00
C GLU A 54 6.47 -13.89 -0.58
N VAL A 55 6.38 -14.24 0.71
CA VAL A 55 6.84 -15.52 1.23
C VAL A 55 5.65 -16.47 1.28
N LYS A 56 5.78 -17.60 0.59
CA LYS A 56 4.78 -18.68 0.58
C LYS A 56 5.30 -19.89 1.33
N ILE A 57 4.46 -20.52 2.14
CA ILE A 57 4.73 -21.79 2.84
C ILE A 57 3.51 -22.71 2.73
N HIS A 58 3.61 -23.94 3.24
CA HIS A 58 2.43 -24.81 3.32
C HIS A 58 1.43 -24.27 4.36
N PRO A 59 0.11 -24.22 4.05
CA PRO A 59 -0.91 -23.77 4.99
C PRO A 59 -0.91 -24.48 6.35
N GLU A 60 -0.42 -25.72 6.37
CA GLU A 60 -0.35 -26.56 7.58
C GLU A 60 0.74 -26.07 8.54
N ASP A 61 1.77 -25.41 8.00
CA ASP A 61 2.89 -24.86 8.75
C ASP A 61 2.65 -23.41 9.20
N PHE A 62 1.52 -22.79 8.84
CA PHE A 62 1.25 -21.38 9.17
C PHE A 62 1.30 -21.13 10.68
N VAL A 63 0.67 -22.00 11.46
CA VAL A 63 0.65 -21.88 12.92
C VAL A 63 2.04 -22.10 13.52
N LEU A 64 2.79 -23.06 12.96
CA LEU A 64 4.15 -23.35 13.40
C LEU A 64 5.09 -22.18 13.10
N ALA A 65 5.03 -21.65 11.88
CA ALA A 65 5.82 -20.50 11.44
C ALA A 65 5.53 -19.25 12.28
N GLU A 66 4.25 -18.98 12.58
CA GLU A 66 3.87 -17.85 13.44
C GLU A 66 4.48 -17.98 14.84
N ASN A 67 4.38 -19.16 15.46
CA ASN A 67 4.93 -19.40 16.79
C ASN A 67 6.46 -19.30 16.81
N LEU A 68 7.15 -19.85 15.80
CA LEU A 68 8.60 -19.78 15.68
C LEU A 68 9.09 -18.34 15.50
N GLU A 69 8.38 -17.57 14.65
CA GLU A 69 8.68 -16.14 14.46
C GLU A 69 8.49 -15.38 15.78
N GLU A 70 7.39 -15.61 16.51
CA GLU A 70 7.16 -14.99 17.81
C GLU A 70 8.21 -15.36 18.87
N GLU A 71 8.64 -16.62 18.92
CA GLU A 71 9.66 -17.09 19.86
C GLU A 71 11.03 -16.48 19.53
N PHE A 72 11.40 -16.47 18.25
CA PHE A 72 12.64 -15.85 17.77
C PHE A 72 12.67 -14.35 18.13
N LEU A 73 11.61 -13.61 17.78
CA LEU A 73 11.48 -12.18 18.09
C LEU A 73 11.56 -11.91 19.60
N LYS A 74 10.90 -12.72 20.44
CA LYS A 74 10.99 -12.57 21.90
C LYS A 74 12.44 -12.72 22.37
N SER A 75 13.13 -13.75 21.90
CA SER A 75 14.52 -13.99 22.26
C SER A 75 15.46 -12.86 21.80
N GLU A 76 15.22 -12.32 20.62
CA GLU A 76 16.01 -11.24 20.05
C GLU A 76 15.77 -9.91 20.79
N ILE A 77 14.51 -9.61 21.12
CA ILE A 77 14.12 -8.44 21.91
C ILE A 77 14.63 -8.55 23.35
N GLU A 78 14.75 -9.74 23.92
CA GLU A 78 15.35 -9.97 25.25
C GLU A 78 16.86 -9.73 25.26
N ASN A 79 17.55 -10.08 24.17
CA ASN A 79 19.00 -9.98 24.04
C ASN A 79 19.45 -8.78 23.19
N VAL A 80 18.54 -7.86 22.86
CA VAL A 80 18.86 -6.68 22.06
C VAL A 80 19.93 -5.85 22.77
N ALA A 81 20.93 -5.42 22.00
CA ALA A 81 21.99 -4.58 22.53
C ALA A 81 21.43 -3.20 22.93
N GLU A 82 21.90 -2.65 24.05
CA GLU A 82 21.42 -1.37 24.58
C GLU A 82 21.76 -0.17 23.67
N ASP A 83 22.64 -0.35 22.68
CA ASP A 83 22.98 0.64 21.65
C ASP A 83 22.03 0.62 20.44
N TYR A 84 20.98 -0.20 20.49
CA TYR A 84 19.97 -0.22 19.43
C TYR A 84 19.19 1.09 19.39
N HIS A 85 19.02 1.65 18.18
CA HIS A 85 18.52 3.01 17.98
C HIS A 85 17.18 3.35 18.67
N LEU A 86 16.27 2.38 18.84
CA LEU A 86 15.01 2.60 19.57
C LEU A 86 15.20 2.95 21.05
N PHE A 87 16.33 2.63 21.68
CA PHE A 87 16.59 3.03 23.07
C PHE A 87 16.81 4.53 23.23
N ASP A 88 17.30 5.21 22.18
CA ASP A 88 17.50 6.66 22.13
C ASP A 88 16.22 7.44 21.84
N TYR A 89 15.15 6.76 21.40
CA TYR A 89 13.90 7.39 21.02
C TYR A 89 13.16 7.92 22.26
N THR A 90 12.50 9.07 22.10
CA THR A 90 11.57 9.65 23.06
C THR A 90 10.32 8.78 23.20
N ASP A 91 9.58 8.98 24.28
CA ASP A 91 8.33 8.23 24.48
C ASP A 91 7.29 8.54 23.39
N GLU A 92 7.29 9.77 22.87
CA GLU A 92 6.43 10.20 21.78
C GLU A 92 6.77 9.47 20.47
N GLU A 93 8.06 9.32 20.14
CA GLU A 93 8.53 8.58 18.97
C GLU A 93 8.20 7.08 19.08
N LEU A 94 8.38 6.48 20.27
CA LEU A 94 8.00 5.08 20.49
C LEU A 94 6.48 4.86 20.39
N VAL A 95 5.68 5.82 20.86
CA VAL A 95 4.22 5.79 20.68
C VAL A 95 3.86 5.86 19.19
N GLU A 96 4.59 6.65 18.41
CA GLU A 96 4.41 6.74 16.96
C GLU A 96 4.69 5.40 16.28
N ILE A 97 5.77 4.70 16.62
CA ILE A 97 6.08 3.35 16.10
C ILE A 97 4.93 2.38 16.37
N VAL A 98 4.48 2.31 17.64
CA VAL A 98 3.43 1.37 18.05
C VAL A 98 2.08 1.71 17.40
N THR A 99 1.83 3.00 17.15
CA THR A 99 0.61 3.49 16.48
C THR A 99 0.66 3.30 14.96
N LYS A 100 1.84 3.35 14.35
CA LYS A 100 2.04 3.23 12.91
C LYS A 100 2.65 1.87 12.53
N LYS A 101 2.18 0.79 13.17
CA LYS A 101 2.73 -0.57 13.02
C LYS A 101 2.87 -1.07 11.56
N GLU A 102 2.13 -0.51 10.61
CA GLU A 102 2.24 -0.90 9.19
C GLU A 102 3.45 -0.28 8.49
N GLU A 103 4.03 0.78 9.05
CA GLU A 103 5.21 1.50 8.53
C GLU A 103 6.53 0.97 9.11
N TRP A 104 6.46 0.14 10.16
CA TRP A 104 7.62 -0.42 10.86
C TRP A 104 7.63 -1.95 10.77
N ASN A 105 8.81 -2.55 10.86
CA ASN A 105 8.93 -4.00 10.92
C ASN A 105 8.38 -4.55 12.26
N LYS A 106 8.18 -5.87 12.34
CA LYS A 106 7.60 -6.53 13.52
C LYS A 106 8.51 -6.40 14.74
N PHE A 107 9.83 -6.38 14.55
CA PHE A 107 10.82 -6.24 15.62
C PHE A 107 10.72 -4.87 16.31
N ASP A 108 10.80 -3.78 15.56
CA ASP A 108 10.73 -2.40 16.05
C ASP A 108 9.42 -2.13 16.78
N TYR A 109 8.30 -2.63 16.24
CA TYR A 109 7.00 -2.55 16.88
C TYR A 109 7.00 -3.19 18.28
N LEU A 110 7.51 -4.41 18.39
CA LEU A 110 7.52 -5.15 19.66
C LEU A 110 8.56 -4.57 20.64
N LEU A 111 9.72 -4.14 20.14
CA LEU A 111 10.74 -3.48 20.96
C LEU A 111 10.24 -2.15 21.51
N ALA A 112 9.58 -1.32 20.69
CA ALA A 112 8.99 -0.07 21.14
C ALA A 112 7.93 -0.30 22.22
N GLN A 113 7.07 -1.32 22.07
CA GLN A 113 6.11 -1.70 23.10
C GLN A 113 6.79 -2.11 24.42
N LYS A 114 7.90 -2.86 24.34
CA LYS A 114 8.69 -3.27 25.52
C LYS A 114 9.34 -2.06 26.20
N ILE A 115 9.98 -1.16 25.45
CA ILE A 115 10.64 0.02 26.01
C ILE A 115 9.61 0.93 26.70
N LEU A 116 8.46 1.18 26.08
CA LEU A 116 7.37 1.93 26.68
C LEU A 116 6.88 1.30 28.00
N LYS A 117 6.75 -0.03 28.03
CA LYS A 117 6.40 -0.77 29.25
C LYS A 117 7.46 -0.61 30.34
N GLN A 118 8.75 -0.70 29.99
CA GLN A 118 9.86 -0.48 30.93
C GLN A 118 9.88 0.95 31.48
N ARG A 119 9.51 1.94 30.65
CA ARG A 119 9.39 3.36 31.04
C ARG A 119 8.08 3.69 31.79
N GLY A 120 7.25 2.69 32.09
CA GLY A 120 5.98 2.88 32.82
C GLY A 120 4.85 3.49 31.99
N LYS A 121 5.01 3.56 30.66
CA LYS A 121 4.03 4.08 29.68
C LYS A 121 3.41 2.94 28.87
N GLU A 122 3.02 1.86 29.54
CA GLU A 122 2.39 0.71 28.87
C GLU A 122 1.11 1.15 28.15
N ILE A 123 1.08 0.97 26.82
CA ILE A 123 -0.09 1.32 26.01
C ILE A 123 -1.07 0.15 26.05
N ASN A 124 -2.32 0.45 26.40
CA ASN A 124 -3.39 -0.54 26.38
C ASN A 124 -3.60 -1.07 24.94
N PRO A 125 -3.48 -2.39 24.70
CA PRO A 125 -3.65 -2.98 23.37
C PRO A 125 -5.06 -2.76 22.78
N ASP A 126 -6.08 -2.62 23.61
CA ASP A 126 -7.45 -2.34 23.13
C ASP A 126 -7.59 -0.88 22.68
N LEU A 127 -6.88 0.04 23.32
CA LEU A 127 -6.82 1.44 22.88
C LEU A 127 -6.11 1.56 21.52
N LEU A 128 -5.02 0.80 21.32
CA LEU A 128 -4.31 0.75 20.03
C LEU A 128 -5.20 0.26 18.89
N LYS A 129 -6.04 -0.76 19.14
CA LYS A 129 -7.00 -1.24 18.14
C LYS A 129 -7.99 -0.15 17.74
N ILE A 130 -8.49 0.63 18.70
CA ILE A 130 -9.43 1.73 18.44
C ILE A 130 -8.73 2.84 17.64
N ILE A 131 -7.54 3.25 18.04
CA ILE A 131 -6.75 4.30 17.35
C ILE A 131 -6.48 3.88 15.90
N ASN A 132 -6.03 2.65 15.69
CA ASN A 132 -5.75 2.13 14.34
C ASN A 132 -7.00 2.08 13.47
N LYS A 133 -8.13 1.62 14.04
CA LYS A 133 -9.40 1.60 13.32
C LYS A 133 -9.83 3.00 12.91
N GLN A 134 -9.75 3.97 13.82
CA GLN A 134 -10.13 5.35 13.54
C GLN A 134 -9.18 6.02 12.54
N ARG A 135 -7.89 5.69 12.57
CA ARG A 135 -6.92 6.14 11.56
C ARG A 135 -7.26 5.61 10.17
N ILE A 136 -7.58 4.33 10.05
CA ILE A 136 -8.01 3.73 8.78
C ILE A 136 -9.30 4.39 8.29
N GLU A 137 -10.28 4.62 9.17
CA GLU A 137 -11.52 5.33 8.82
C GLU A 137 -11.24 6.77 8.33
N ASN A 138 -10.36 7.50 9.02
CA ASN A 138 -9.98 8.86 8.63
C ASN A 138 -9.24 8.87 7.28
N LEU A 139 -8.32 7.94 7.04
CA LEU A 139 -7.61 7.81 5.76
C LEU A 139 -8.52 7.29 4.63
N ALA A 140 -9.58 6.56 4.99
CA ALA A 140 -10.58 6.05 4.07
C ALA A 140 -11.57 7.12 3.57
N THR A 141 -11.46 8.36 4.06
CA THR A 141 -12.25 9.48 3.54
C THR A 141 -11.90 9.74 2.07
N GLN A 142 -12.94 9.85 1.23
CA GLN A 142 -12.80 10.23 -0.17
C GLN A 142 -12.52 11.73 -0.23
N GLU A 143 -11.55 12.13 -1.03
CA GLU A 143 -11.15 13.52 -1.19
C GLU A 143 -11.97 14.19 -2.30
N ALA A 144 -12.27 15.47 -2.15
CA ALA A 144 -12.79 16.26 -3.25
C ALA A 144 -11.67 16.49 -4.28
N SER A 145 -11.97 16.25 -5.54
CA SER A 145 -11.07 16.62 -6.63
C SER A 145 -10.90 18.13 -6.66
N PRO A 146 -9.68 18.63 -6.97
CA PRO A 146 -9.49 20.04 -7.22
C PRO A 146 -10.41 20.50 -8.36
N THR A 147 -11.22 21.54 -8.14
CA THR A 147 -12.20 22.04 -9.12
C THR A 147 -11.54 22.45 -10.43
N TRP A 148 -10.32 22.99 -10.37
CA TRP A 148 -9.55 23.37 -11.56
C TRP A 148 -9.22 22.19 -12.47
N LEU A 149 -8.99 21.00 -11.91
CA LEU A 149 -8.71 19.78 -12.68
C LEU A 149 -9.93 19.36 -13.51
N ILE A 150 -11.13 19.49 -12.93
CA ILE A 150 -12.40 19.25 -13.62
C ILE A 150 -12.58 20.26 -14.77
N ILE A 151 -12.34 21.54 -14.52
CA ILE A 151 -12.45 22.61 -15.53
C ILE A 151 -11.49 22.36 -16.70
N ILE A 152 -10.21 22.08 -16.41
CA ILE A 152 -9.22 21.76 -17.45
C ILE A 152 -9.64 20.50 -18.22
N GLY A 153 -10.16 19.49 -17.53
CA GLY A 153 -10.69 18.28 -18.18
C GLY A 153 -11.77 18.58 -19.21
N TYR A 154 -12.75 19.43 -18.88
CA TYR A 154 -13.77 19.84 -19.84
C TYR A 154 -13.22 20.69 -21.00
N VAL A 155 -12.29 21.61 -20.71
CA VAL A 155 -11.65 22.42 -21.76
C VAL A 155 -10.85 21.52 -22.72
N ALA A 156 -10.10 20.57 -22.18
CA ALA A 156 -9.34 19.57 -22.94
C ALA A 156 -10.24 18.64 -23.76
N ALA A 157 -11.41 18.28 -23.23
CA ALA A 157 -12.42 17.49 -23.94
C ALA A 157 -12.89 18.21 -25.21
N CYS A 158 -13.09 19.53 -25.14
CA CYS A 158 -13.50 20.36 -26.29
C CYS A 158 -12.38 20.59 -27.31
N LEU A 159 -11.12 20.68 -26.88
CA LEU A 159 -9.95 20.98 -27.74
C LEU A 159 -9.35 19.75 -28.44
N GLY A 160 -10.21 18.81 -28.85
CA GLY A 160 -9.79 17.59 -29.58
C GLY A 160 -9.77 16.31 -28.74
N GLY A 161 -10.16 16.37 -27.46
CA GLY A 161 -10.51 15.20 -26.66
C GLY A 161 -9.35 14.39 -26.09
N PHE A 162 -8.18 14.36 -26.74
CA PHE A 162 -7.08 13.46 -26.32
C PHE A 162 -6.64 13.64 -24.86
N LEU A 163 -6.33 14.87 -24.44
CA LEU A 163 -5.95 15.17 -23.06
C LEU A 163 -7.11 14.96 -22.07
N GLY A 164 -8.34 15.22 -22.50
CA GLY A 164 -9.53 15.01 -21.69
C GLY A 164 -9.77 13.53 -21.35
N ILE A 165 -9.38 12.59 -22.23
CA ILE A 165 -9.46 11.15 -21.95
C ILE A 165 -8.62 10.80 -20.71
N PHE A 166 -7.38 11.26 -20.64
CA PHE A 166 -6.49 10.97 -19.49
C PHE A 166 -7.01 11.59 -18.20
N ILE A 167 -7.44 12.85 -18.25
CA ILE A 167 -7.96 13.57 -17.07
C ILE A 167 -9.25 12.89 -16.56
N GLY A 168 -10.17 12.56 -17.47
CA GLY A 168 -11.41 11.89 -17.10
C GLY A 168 -11.17 10.47 -16.55
N ALA A 169 -10.23 9.72 -17.13
CA ALA A 169 -9.82 8.40 -16.60
C ALA A 169 -9.21 8.51 -15.21
N TYR A 170 -8.33 9.49 -15.00
CA TYR A 170 -7.72 9.75 -13.70
C TYR A 170 -8.79 10.07 -12.64
N LEU A 171 -9.69 11.01 -12.92
CA LEU A 171 -10.79 11.36 -12.01
C LEU A 171 -11.70 10.16 -11.71
N MET A 172 -11.98 9.29 -12.68
CA MET A 172 -12.92 8.18 -12.52
C MET A 172 -12.32 6.95 -11.83
N TYR A 173 -11.07 6.60 -12.16
CA TYR A 173 -10.47 5.31 -11.77
C TYR A 173 -9.37 5.41 -10.70
N TYR A 174 -8.94 6.62 -10.34
CA TYR A 174 -7.92 6.79 -9.30
C TYR A 174 -8.38 6.17 -7.97
N LYS A 175 -7.54 5.29 -7.46
CA LYS A 175 -7.71 4.62 -6.17
C LYS A 175 -6.45 4.83 -5.34
N LYS A 176 -6.63 5.18 -4.07
CA LYS A 176 -5.55 5.22 -3.09
C LYS A 176 -5.48 3.91 -2.32
N ALA A 177 -4.27 3.47 -1.99
CA ALA A 177 -4.06 2.35 -1.09
C ALA A 177 -4.18 2.81 0.36
N LEU A 178 -4.89 2.05 1.18
CA LEU A 178 -4.94 2.25 2.62
C LEU A 178 -3.82 1.44 3.30
N PRO A 179 -3.37 1.81 4.51
CA PRO A 179 -2.33 1.06 5.24
C PRO A 179 -2.68 -0.42 5.48
N ASN A 180 -3.98 -0.76 5.49
CA ASN A 180 -4.46 -2.14 5.60
C ASN A 180 -4.38 -2.94 4.29
N GLY A 181 -3.93 -2.33 3.19
CA GLY A 181 -3.84 -2.94 1.86
C GLY A 181 -5.11 -2.86 1.01
N GLU A 182 -6.21 -2.30 1.55
CA GLU A 182 -7.41 -2.07 0.77
C GLU A 182 -7.24 -0.91 -0.21
N ARG A 183 -7.88 -0.99 -1.38
CA ARG A 183 -7.87 0.08 -2.38
C ARG A 183 -9.24 0.72 -2.45
N ILE A 184 -9.33 1.98 -2.06
CA ILE A 184 -10.56 2.77 -2.14
C ILE A 184 -10.43 3.84 -3.22
N TYR A 185 -11.56 4.31 -3.75
CA TYR A 185 -11.54 5.43 -4.68
C TYR A 185 -10.98 6.68 -3.99
N GLY A 186 -10.06 7.37 -4.66
CA GLY A 186 -9.47 8.59 -4.12
C GLY A 186 -10.46 9.74 -4.09
N PHE A 187 -11.29 9.87 -5.14
CA PHE A 187 -12.24 10.96 -5.29
C PHE A 187 -13.67 10.60 -4.92
N GLU A 188 -14.40 11.61 -4.44
CA GLU A 188 -15.83 11.52 -4.17
C GLU A 188 -16.64 11.06 -5.40
N ARG A 189 -17.84 10.49 -5.13
CA ARG A 189 -18.73 10.02 -6.19
C ARG A 189 -19.14 11.12 -7.17
N ASN A 190 -19.32 12.36 -6.69
CA ASN A 190 -19.70 13.47 -7.55
C ASN A 190 -18.59 13.81 -8.56
N ASP A 191 -17.34 13.85 -8.10
CA ASP A 191 -16.19 14.16 -8.96
C ASP A 191 -15.87 13.04 -9.94
N ARG A 192 -16.04 11.78 -9.52
CA ARG A 192 -15.96 10.63 -10.43
C ARG A 192 -17.01 10.70 -11.54
N SER A 193 -18.20 11.25 -11.25
CA SER A 193 -19.24 11.46 -12.24
C SER A 193 -18.85 12.54 -13.26
N HIS A 194 -18.16 13.60 -12.82
CA HIS A 194 -17.52 14.55 -13.74
C HIS A 194 -16.43 13.88 -14.60
N GLY A 195 -15.58 13.04 -14.01
CA GLY A 195 -14.58 12.24 -14.74
C GLY A 195 -15.21 11.39 -15.85
N GLN A 196 -16.32 10.72 -15.55
CA GLN A 196 -17.09 9.95 -16.53
C GLN A 196 -17.64 10.83 -17.67
N ASN A 197 -18.20 12.00 -17.34
CA ASN A 197 -18.70 12.95 -18.34
C ASN A 197 -17.57 13.47 -19.24
N ILE A 198 -16.43 13.84 -18.66
CA ILE A 198 -15.24 14.29 -19.38
C ILE A 198 -14.74 13.19 -20.32
N LEU A 199 -14.68 11.94 -19.86
CA LEU A 199 -14.31 10.78 -20.70
C LEU A 199 -15.22 10.64 -21.92
N ILE A 200 -16.53 10.69 -21.73
CA ILE A 200 -17.52 10.53 -22.80
C ILE A 200 -17.38 11.66 -23.83
N ILE A 201 -17.36 12.91 -23.39
CA ILE A 201 -17.23 14.09 -24.27
C ILE A 201 -15.90 14.02 -25.04
N SER A 202 -14.82 13.69 -24.34
CA SER A 202 -13.49 13.56 -24.93
C SER A 202 -13.41 12.46 -25.98
N GLY A 203 -14.01 11.31 -25.72
CA GLY A 203 -14.10 10.21 -26.70
C GLY A 203 -14.85 10.63 -27.96
N ILE A 204 -16.01 11.28 -27.80
CA ILE A 204 -16.81 11.78 -28.93
C ILE A 204 -16.00 12.80 -29.75
N ALA A 205 -15.42 13.81 -29.09
CA ALA A 205 -14.62 14.85 -29.74
C ALA A 205 -13.42 14.26 -30.50
N PHE A 206 -12.73 13.28 -29.90
CA PHE A 206 -11.59 12.61 -30.51
C PHE A 206 -11.98 11.83 -31.78
N PHE A 207 -13.10 11.09 -31.75
CA PHE A 207 -13.59 10.38 -32.95
C PHE A 207 -14.04 11.34 -34.06
N ILE A 208 -14.71 12.44 -33.72
CA ILE A 208 -15.08 13.48 -34.70
C ILE A 208 -13.82 14.05 -35.36
N TRP A 209 -12.80 14.37 -34.56
CA TRP A 209 -11.54 14.92 -35.06
C TRP A 209 -10.80 13.96 -35.97
N ILE A 210 -10.72 12.68 -35.61
CA ILE A 210 -10.14 11.63 -36.47
C ILE A 210 -10.91 11.52 -37.79
N GLY A 211 -12.25 11.50 -37.74
CA GLY A 211 -13.08 11.42 -38.93
C GLY A 211 -12.84 12.60 -39.88
N TYR A 212 -12.77 13.82 -39.34
CA TYR A 212 -12.45 15.03 -40.10
C TYR A 212 -11.05 14.98 -40.72
N SER A 213 -10.05 14.55 -39.94
CA SER A 213 -8.66 14.42 -40.39
C SER A 213 -8.51 13.43 -41.55
N LEU A 214 -9.12 12.24 -41.44
CA LEU A 214 -9.08 11.21 -42.48
C LEU A 214 -9.82 11.65 -43.76
N PHE A 215 -10.93 12.36 -43.63
CA PHE A 215 -11.67 12.89 -44.78
C PHE A 215 -10.84 13.94 -45.55
N ASN A 216 -10.20 14.87 -44.83
CA ASN A 216 -9.34 15.89 -45.46
C ASN A 216 -8.09 15.30 -46.10
N TYR A 217 -7.47 14.28 -45.49
CA TYR A 217 -6.30 13.62 -46.06
C TYR A 217 -6.59 12.93 -47.40
N LYS A 218 -7.82 12.43 -47.61
CA LYS A 218 -8.22 11.74 -48.83
C LYS A 218 -8.57 12.68 -50.00
N ASN A 219 -8.66 13.98 -49.74
CA ASN A 219 -9.01 15.02 -50.72
C ASN A 219 -7.78 15.80 -51.25
N TYR A 220 -6.56 15.38 -50.87
CA TYR A 220 -5.29 15.81 -51.44
C TYR A 220 -4.62 14.64 -52.16
#